data_AF-A0A1E5XJW5-F1
#
_entry.id   AF-A0A1E5XJW5-F1
#
_cell.length_a   1.000
_cell.length_b   1.000
_cell.length_c   1.000
_cell.angle_alpha   90.00
_cell.angle_beta   90.00
_cell.angle_gamma   90.00
#
_symmetry.space_group_name_H-M   'P 1'
#
loop_
_entity.id
_entity.type
_entity.pdbx_description
1 polymer ?
#
loop_
_entity_poly.entity_id
_entity_poly.type
_entity_poly.pdbx_seq_one_letter_code
_entity_poly.pdbx_strand_id
1 'polypeptide(L)'
;MAMNSFDIGRELTAVTTGIDAFELTQPDSLLNDGLVPIYLGRGKVEQKTYTNREAMKADLDRLEADVAELASGPRQVFLQGMLKSLRVAVKMASGASPSFEEKVADLVGAPTGREDPAVIEDARGKLDGLLRKSGFVTGGLGERVAAWEEARAVPAEQVETVFRELMVEAKAKTDALIFDTGDYDMKLNPVRGMMYTARCSFDEGKMDLNFDLSFTRAALKHLVCHEVYPGHSTQLLSTKAAFEAGEAPADALLITTDAITGCVQEGIGDQGAHLIDFIEDSDDEIHVELRRVRSAAQTSAAWMLMVEGVPHEDVANYLRTTAMGQEAWVQGRLRMAAHPFRGPFISSYWAGNECVRKVRERVTKAQWPKFLEALYSHANSPASLSMFPQTVVEAH
;
A
#
# COMPACT_ATOMS: atom_id res chain seq x y z
N MET A 1 6.28 -33.00 -14.82
CA MET A 1 6.40 -31.86 -15.75
C MET A 1 6.81 -30.67 -14.92
N ALA A 2 7.67 -29.77 -15.43
CA ALA A 2 7.95 -28.51 -14.74
C ALA A 2 6.63 -27.72 -14.61
N MET A 3 6.38 -27.12 -13.45
CA MET A 3 5.20 -26.31 -13.22
C MET A 3 5.30 -25.01 -14.01
N ASN A 4 4.22 -24.58 -14.65
CA ASN A 4 4.17 -23.26 -15.26
C ASN A 4 3.89 -22.17 -14.21
N SER A 5 3.92 -20.90 -14.62
CA SER A 5 3.75 -19.78 -13.70
C SER A 5 2.38 -19.71 -13.00
N PHE A 6 1.33 -20.24 -13.63
CA PHE A 6 -0.03 -20.33 -13.05
C PHE A 6 -0.14 -21.47 -12.04
N ASP A 7 0.47 -22.61 -12.33
CA ASP A 7 0.55 -23.75 -11.40
C ASP A 7 1.29 -23.35 -10.13
N ILE A 8 2.43 -22.65 -10.27
CA ILE A 8 3.20 -22.12 -9.13
C ILE A 8 2.37 -21.09 -8.37
N GLY A 9 1.67 -20.19 -9.07
CA GLY A 9 0.76 -19.22 -8.45
C GLY A 9 -0.33 -19.88 -7.61
N ARG A 10 -0.94 -20.95 -8.12
CA ARG A 10 -1.95 -21.74 -7.39
C ARG A 10 -1.38 -22.43 -6.16
N GLU A 11 -0.20 -23.02 -6.26
CA GLU A 11 0.46 -23.68 -5.14
C GLU A 11 0.91 -22.66 -4.08
N LEU A 12 1.45 -21.51 -4.50
CA LEU A 12 1.77 -20.38 -3.61
C LEU A 12 0.53 -19.91 -2.84
N THR A 13 -0.62 -19.77 -3.51
CA THR A 13 -1.90 -19.44 -2.86
C THR A 13 -2.27 -20.48 -1.82
N ALA A 14 -2.25 -21.77 -2.18
CA ALA A 14 -2.58 -22.86 -1.27
C ALA A 14 -1.69 -22.88 -0.02
N VAL A 15 -0.38 -22.68 -0.21
CA VAL A 15 0.61 -22.60 0.87
C VAL A 15 0.36 -21.39 1.75
N THR A 16 0.17 -20.20 1.17
CA THR A 16 0.00 -18.94 1.90
C THR A 16 -1.27 -18.94 2.73
N THR A 17 -2.41 -19.37 2.17
CA THR A 17 -3.66 -19.49 2.93
C THR A 17 -3.60 -20.60 3.98
N GLY A 18 -2.82 -21.66 3.75
CA GLY A 18 -2.58 -22.69 4.74
C GLY A 18 -1.76 -22.18 5.93
N ILE A 19 -0.72 -21.37 5.68
CA ILE A 19 0.07 -20.70 6.72
C ILE A 19 -0.86 -19.80 7.55
N ASP A 20 -1.63 -18.94 6.89
CA ASP A 20 -2.60 -18.06 7.53
C ASP A 20 -3.58 -18.83 8.44
N ALA A 21 -4.22 -19.86 7.90
CA ALA A 21 -5.18 -20.68 8.65
C ALA A 21 -4.54 -21.34 9.88
N PHE A 22 -3.32 -21.85 9.77
CA PHE A 22 -2.60 -22.44 10.91
C PHE A 22 -2.28 -21.40 11.98
N GLU A 23 -1.77 -20.23 11.58
CA GLU A 23 -1.38 -19.17 12.52
C GLU A 23 -2.58 -18.54 13.23
N LEU A 24 -3.74 -18.45 12.58
CA LEU A 24 -4.98 -18.01 13.22
C LEU A 24 -5.47 -18.95 14.34
N THR A 25 -5.03 -20.22 14.37
CA THR A 25 -5.35 -21.14 15.47
C THR A 25 -4.36 -21.06 16.65
N GLN A 26 -3.26 -20.32 16.52
CA GLN A 26 -2.23 -20.29 17.56
C GLN A 26 -2.58 -19.26 18.65
N PRO A 27 -2.42 -19.61 19.95
CA PRO A 27 -2.77 -18.72 21.06
C PRO A 27 -1.88 -17.47 21.14
N ASP A 28 -0.64 -17.55 20.69
CA ASP A 28 0.35 -16.46 20.72
C ASP A 28 0.59 -15.84 19.34
N SER A 29 -0.41 -15.89 18.45
CA SER A 29 -0.25 -15.38 17.09
C SER A 29 0.05 -13.88 17.09
N LEU A 30 1.15 -13.49 16.45
CA LEU A 30 1.49 -12.08 16.19
C LEU A 30 0.60 -11.45 15.10
N LEU A 31 -0.25 -12.27 14.46
CA LEU A 31 -1.08 -11.94 13.30
C LEU A 31 -2.55 -11.89 13.70
N ASN A 32 -2.94 -10.94 14.56
CA ASN A 32 -4.34 -10.82 15.04
C ASN A 32 -5.38 -10.77 13.90
N ASP A 33 -5.05 -10.13 12.77
CA ASP A 33 -5.91 -10.05 11.58
C ASP A 33 -5.54 -11.08 10.49
N GLY A 34 -4.60 -11.99 10.77
CA GLY A 34 -4.05 -12.94 9.81
C GLY A 34 -2.93 -12.37 8.92
N LEU A 35 -2.23 -13.31 8.26
CA LEU A 35 -1.29 -13.04 7.16
C LEU A 35 -2.03 -12.67 5.88
N VAL A 36 -3.26 -13.14 5.68
CA VAL A 36 -4.08 -12.88 4.48
C VAL A 36 -5.41 -12.23 4.86
N PRO A 37 -5.42 -10.94 5.21
CA PRO A 37 -6.62 -10.23 5.68
C PRO A 37 -7.75 -10.19 4.63
N ILE A 38 -7.43 -10.20 3.34
CA ILE A 38 -8.42 -10.31 2.26
C ILE A 38 -7.98 -11.41 1.31
N TYR A 39 -8.85 -12.40 1.12
CA TYR A 39 -8.65 -13.49 0.16
C TYR A 39 -9.87 -13.62 -0.75
N LEU A 40 -9.72 -13.20 -2.01
CA LEU A 40 -10.79 -13.20 -3.01
C LEU A 40 -11.07 -14.59 -3.61
N GLY A 41 -10.18 -15.56 -3.36
CA GLY A 41 -10.22 -16.90 -3.95
C GLY A 41 -10.83 -17.99 -3.06
N ARG A 42 -11.60 -17.65 -2.03
CA ARG A 42 -12.20 -18.65 -1.12
C ARG A 42 -13.01 -19.69 -1.92
N GLY A 43 -12.66 -20.96 -1.78
CA GLY A 43 -13.27 -22.08 -2.51
C GLY A 43 -12.79 -22.25 -3.96
N LYS A 44 -11.84 -21.44 -4.44
CA LYS A 44 -11.23 -21.55 -5.77
C LYS A 44 -9.90 -22.29 -5.75
N VAL A 45 -9.15 -22.18 -4.65
CA VAL A 45 -7.92 -22.93 -4.39
C VAL A 45 -8.09 -23.70 -3.09
N GLU A 46 -7.79 -25.00 -3.12
CA GLU A 46 -7.73 -25.83 -1.92
C GLU A 46 -6.49 -25.44 -1.10
N GLN A 47 -6.72 -24.95 0.12
CA GLN A 47 -5.63 -24.55 1.01
C GLN A 47 -4.87 -25.77 1.54
N LYS A 48 -3.57 -25.60 1.79
CA LYS A 48 -2.78 -26.62 2.51
C LYS A 48 -3.22 -26.70 3.96
N THR A 49 -3.19 -27.91 4.52
CA THR A 49 -3.36 -28.12 5.96
C THR A 49 -2.00 -28.39 6.58
N TYR A 50 -1.64 -27.59 7.57
CA TYR A 50 -0.40 -27.76 8.32
C TYR A 50 -0.67 -28.25 9.74
N THR A 51 0.21 -29.11 10.22
CA THR A 51 0.24 -29.56 11.63
C THR A 51 1.47 -29.03 12.38
N ASN A 52 2.47 -28.51 11.64
CA ASN A 52 3.69 -27.92 12.17
C ASN A 52 4.30 -26.96 11.15
N ARG A 53 5.25 -26.13 11.61
CA ARG A 53 5.89 -25.08 10.80
C ARG A 53 7.02 -25.63 9.91
N GLU A 54 7.55 -26.82 10.22
CA GLU A 54 8.54 -27.52 9.38
C GLU A 54 7.94 -27.91 8.03
N ALA A 55 6.68 -28.35 8.01
CA ALA A 55 5.94 -28.64 6.78
C ALA A 55 5.78 -27.39 5.90
N MET A 56 5.50 -26.23 6.50
CA MET A 56 5.43 -24.95 5.78
C MET A 56 6.77 -24.59 5.13
N LYS A 57 7.88 -24.74 5.88
CA LYS A 57 9.23 -24.48 5.36
C LYS A 57 9.55 -25.41 4.18
N ALA A 58 9.20 -26.68 4.28
CA ALA A 58 9.41 -27.66 3.21
C ALA A 58 8.59 -27.35 1.94
N ASP A 59 7.35 -26.85 2.08
CA ASP A 59 6.54 -26.38 0.94
C ASP A 59 7.15 -25.12 0.30
N LEU A 60 7.65 -24.18 1.11
CA LEU A 60 8.35 -22.99 0.59
C LEU A 60 9.66 -23.37 -0.14
N ASP A 61 10.41 -24.35 0.36
CA ASP A 61 11.64 -24.85 -0.29
C ASP A 61 11.35 -25.51 -1.64
N ARG A 62 10.24 -26.27 -1.74
CA ARG A 62 9.78 -26.83 -3.02
C ARG A 62 9.40 -25.74 -4.02
N LEU A 63 8.58 -24.79 -3.58
CA LEU A 63 8.18 -23.65 -4.42
C LEU A 63 9.38 -22.85 -4.90
N GLU A 64 10.40 -22.65 -4.08
CA GLU A 64 11.62 -21.94 -4.48
C GLU A 64 12.36 -22.67 -5.62
N ALA A 65 12.44 -24.01 -5.56
CA ALA A 65 13.01 -24.80 -6.64
C ALA A 65 12.19 -24.67 -7.93
N ASP A 66 10.85 -24.74 -7.85
CA ASP A 66 9.98 -24.59 -9.03
C ASP A 66 10.08 -23.18 -9.65
N VAL A 67 10.18 -22.15 -8.81
CA VAL A 67 10.36 -20.74 -9.25
C VAL A 67 11.72 -20.55 -9.92
N ALA A 68 12.77 -21.26 -9.49
CA ALA A 68 14.10 -21.17 -10.10
C ALA A 68 14.12 -21.68 -11.55
N GLU A 69 13.22 -22.59 -11.91
CA GLU A 69 13.08 -23.15 -13.26
C GLU A 69 12.28 -22.24 -14.22
N LEU A 70 11.65 -21.18 -13.72
CA LEU A 70 10.96 -20.19 -14.56
C LEU A 70 11.96 -19.37 -15.40
N ALA A 71 11.49 -18.88 -16.55
CA ALA A 71 12.23 -17.91 -17.34
C ALA A 71 12.52 -16.64 -16.53
N SER A 72 13.72 -16.08 -16.71
CA SER A 72 14.10 -14.83 -16.06
C SER A 72 13.21 -13.69 -16.54
N GLY A 73 12.52 -13.05 -15.60
CA GLY A 73 11.57 -11.98 -15.89
C GLY A 73 10.84 -11.49 -14.64
N PRO A 74 9.90 -10.55 -14.80
CA PRO A 74 9.18 -9.93 -13.69
C PRO A 74 8.47 -10.96 -12.80
N ARG A 75 7.92 -12.02 -13.39
CA ARG A 75 7.21 -13.09 -12.68
C ARG A 75 8.10 -13.84 -11.70
N GLN A 76 9.27 -14.28 -12.16
CA GLN A 76 10.24 -14.97 -11.32
C GLN A 76 10.70 -14.06 -10.18
N VAL A 77 10.99 -12.78 -10.47
CA VAL A 77 11.38 -11.78 -9.46
C VAL A 77 10.30 -11.57 -8.41
N PHE A 78 9.03 -11.47 -8.81
CA PHE A 78 7.91 -11.37 -7.89
C PHE A 78 7.81 -12.59 -6.98
N LEU A 79 7.79 -13.80 -7.56
CA LEU A 79 7.62 -15.04 -6.81
C LEU A 79 8.77 -15.29 -5.82
N GLN A 80 10.02 -15.02 -6.24
CA GLN A 80 11.19 -15.10 -5.35
C GLN A 80 11.06 -14.15 -4.17
N GLY A 81 10.65 -12.91 -4.42
CA GLY A 81 10.39 -11.95 -3.36
C GLY A 81 9.28 -12.43 -2.42
N MET A 82 8.19 -12.98 -2.97
CA MET A 82 7.04 -13.39 -2.16
C MET A 82 7.39 -14.55 -1.25
N LEU A 83 8.16 -15.52 -1.75
CA LEU A 83 8.72 -16.60 -0.94
C LEU A 83 9.62 -16.05 0.18
N LYS A 84 10.43 -15.02 -0.10
CA LYS A 84 11.23 -14.33 0.92
C LYS A 84 10.35 -13.73 2.01
N SER A 85 9.29 -13.01 1.66
CA SER A 85 8.32 -12.45 2.61
C SER A 85 7.68 -13.53 3.47
N LEU A 86 7.21 -14.62 2.86
CA LEU A 86 6.57 -15.72 3.57
C LEU A 86 7.53 -16.40 4.55
N ARG A 87 8.82 -16.53 4.19
CA ARG A 87 9.84 -17.05 5.10
C ARG A 87 10.05 -16.16 6.32
N VAL A 88 10.06 -14.83 6.15
CA VAL A 88 10.13 -13.90 7.29
C VAL A 88 8.87 -14.00 8.15
N ALA A 89 7.69 -14.06 7.54
CA ALA A 89 6.43 -14.24 8.26
C ALA A 89 6.41 -15.55 9.08
N VAL A 90 6.80 -16.68 8.49
CA VAL A 90 6.91 -17.97 9.19
C VAL A 90 7.98 -17.94 10.28
N LYS A 91 9.12 -17.27 10.05
CA LYS A 91 10.16 -17.06 11.06
C LYS A 91 9.62 -16.29 12.26
N MET A 92 8.89 -15.20 12.03
CA MET A 92 8.24 -14.40 13.09
C MET A 92 7.18 -15.21 13.84
N ALA A 93 6.32 -15.91 13.12
CA ALA A 93 5.31 -16.80 13.70
C ALA A 93 5.92 -17.92 14.53
N SER A 94 7.14 -18.37 14.21
CA SER A 94 7.91 -19.33 15.00
C SER A 94 8.51 -18.74 16.29
N GLY A 95 8.19 -17.49 16.65
CA GLY A 95 8.67 -16.79 17.84
C GLY A 95 10.00 -16.05 17.66
N ALA A 96 10.57 -16.04 16.46
CA ALA A 96 11.78 -15.25 16.21
C ALA A 96 11.45 -13.76 16.09
N SER A 97 12.39 -12.91 16.47
CA SER A 97 12.29 -11.44 16.35
C SER A 97 13.30 -10.93 15.33
N PRO A 98 13.03 -11.01 14.01
CA PRO A 98 13.89 -10.41 13.01
C PRO A 98 14.02 -8.91 13.25
N SER A 99 15.14 -8.33 12.82
CA SER A 99 15.39 -6.90 13.01
C SER A 99 14.41 -6.06 12.19
N PHE A 100 14.27 -4.77 12.51
CA PHE A 100 13.38 -3.89 11.74
C PHE A 100 13.84 -3.79 10.28
N GLU A 101 15.16 -3.76 10.06
CA GLU A 101 15.81 -3.75 8.76
C GLU A 101 15.51 -5.02 7.96
N GLU A 102 15.63 -6.21 8.59
CA GLU A 102 15.27 -7.48 7.96
C GLU A 102 13.79 -7.46 7.54
N LYS A 103 12.89 -6.98 8.38
CA LYS A 103 11.47 -6.90 8.03
C LYS A 103 11.21 -5.91 6.90
N VAL A 104 11.83 -4.73 6.89
CA VAL A 104 11.67 -3.75 5.80
C VAL A 104 12.14 -4.34 4.47
N ALA A 105 13.32 -4.95 4.44
CA ALA A 105 13.90 -5.50 3.21
C ALA A 105 13.20 -6.77 2.73
N ASP A 106 12.95 -7.71 3.65
CA ASP A 106 12.68 -9.10 3.31
C ASP A 106 11.21 -9.48 3.52
N LEU A 107 10.49 -8.79 4.40
CA LEU A 107 9.03 -8.93 4.54
C LEU A 107 8.30 -7.95 3.61
N VAL A 108 8.59 -6.65 3.72
CA VAL A 108 7.88 -5.58 2.99
C VAL A 108 8.42 -5.34 1.58
N GLY A 109 9.68 -5.72 1.30
CA GLY A 109 10.29 -5.51 -0.02
C GLY A 109 10.61 -4.05 -0.31
N ALA A 110 10.79 -3.23 0.72
CA ALA A 110 11.10 -1.80 0.60
C ALA A 110 12.60 -1.54 0.86
N PRO A 111 13.14 -0.41 0.34
CA PRO A 111 14.49 0.02 0.68
C PRO A 111 14.67 0.26 2.19
N THR A 112 15.82 -0.14 2.72
CA THR A 112 16.23 0.12 4.10
C THR A 112 16.91 1.48 4.23
N GLY A 113 16.76 2.12 5.39
CA GLY A 113 17.39 3.41 5.70
C GLY A 113 16.37 4.52 5.89
N ARG A 114 16.89 5.70 6.27
CA ARG A 114 16.14 6.94 6.12
C ARG A 114 16.05 7.30 4.64
N GLU A 115 15.02 8.06 4.30
CA GLU A 115 14.98 8.73 3.00
C GLU A 115 16.05 9.83 2.93
N ASP A 116 16.53 10.10 1.72
CA ASP A 116 17.48 11.18 1.48
C ASP A 116 16.87 12.53 1.94
N PRO A 117 17.48 13.23 2.91
CA PRO A 117 17.00 14.53 3.37
C PRO A 117 16.82 15.53 2.23
N ALA A 118 17.62 15.46 1.17
CA ALA A 118 17.49 16.34 0.01
C ALA A 118 16.17 16.12 -0.75
N VAL A 119 15.66 14.89 -0.79
CA VAL A 119 14.36 14.59 -1.41
C VAL A 119 13.20 15.17 -0.60
N ILE A 120 13.30 15.11 0.73
CA ILE A 120 12.32 15.70 1.64
C ILE A 120 12.32 17.22 1.50
N GLU A 121 13.50 17.86 1.48
CA GLU A 121 13.62 19.31 1.34
C GLU A 121 13.22 19.81 -0.06
N ASP A 122 13.46 19.05 -1.13
CA ASP A 122 12.92 19.36 -2.47
C ASP A 122 11.39 19.39 -2.47
N ALA A 123 10.75 18.36 -1.90
CA ALA A 123 9.29 18.31 -1.80
C ALA A 123 8.74 19.44 -0.91
N ARG A 124 9.41 19.77 0.21
CA ARG A 124 9.07 20.93 1.07
C ARG A 124 9.21 22.25 0.32
N GLY A 125 10.23 22.41 -0.52
CA GLY A 125 10.42 23.59 -1.36
C GLY A 125 9.33 23.76 -2.42
N LYS A 126 8.92 22.66 -3.07
CA LYS A 126 7.80 22.64 -4.03
C LYS A 126 6.48 23.00 -3.35
N LEU A 127 6.20 22.37 -2.21
CA LEU A 127 5.04 22.67 -1.37
C LEU A 127 5.01 24.15 -0.97
N ASP A 128 6.13 24.71 -0.53
CA ASP A 128 6.25 26.13 -0.18
C ASP A 128 5.90 27.05 -1.36
N GLY A 129 6.40 26.72 -2.55
CA GLY A 129 6.12 27.45 -3.79
C GLY A 129 4.63 27.44 -4.14
N LEU A 130 3.96 26.29 -4.02
CA LEU A 130 2.53 26.14 -4.29
C LEU A 130 1.65 26.90 -3.28
N LEU A 131 1.98 26.82 -1.99
CA LEU A 131 1.27 27.55 -0.93
C LEU A 131 1.35 29.07 -1.14
N ARG A 132 2.54 29.60 -1.45
CA ARG A 132 2.73 31.03 -1.72
C ARG A 132 1.96 31.50 -2.94
N LYS A 133 1.97 30.72 -4.03
CA LYS A 133 1.16 31.01 -5.24
C LYS A 133 -0.34 31.03 -4.92
N SER A 134 -0.77 30.21 -3.97
CA SER A 134 -2.16 30.13 -3.51
C SER A 134 -2.51 31.16 -2.43
N GLY A 135 -1.62 32.11 -2.13
CA GLY A 135 -1.87 33.24 -1.23
C GLY A 135 -1.46 33.02 0.23
N PHE A 136 -1.00 31.83 0.61
CA PHE A 136 -0.46 31.55 1.95
C PHE A 136 1.00 32.00 1.99
N VAL A 137 1.25 33.26 2.37
CA VAL A 137 2.60 33.89 2.28
C VAL A 137 3.22 34.26 3.63
N THR A 138 2.45 34.23 4.72
CA THR A 138 2.91 34.64 6.05
C THR A 138 3.51 33.45 6.83
N GLY A 139 4.53 33.70 7.65
CA GLY A 139 5.12 32.70 8.57
C GLY A 139 6.21 31.81 7.97
N GLY A 140 6.54 30.71 8.64
CA GLY A 140 7.33 29.58 8.12
C GLY A 140 6.48 28.57 7.35
N LEU A 141 7.10 27.55 6.74
CA LEU A 141 6.38 26.55 5.93
C LEU A 141 5.28 25.83 6.75
N GLY A 142 5.58 25.42 7.98
CA GLY A 142 4.58 24.77 8.84
C GLY A 142 3.39 25.66 9.19
N GLU A 143 3.62 26.97 9.41
CA GLU A 143 2.54 27.93 9.66
C GLU A 143 1.68 28.13 8.41
N ARG A 144 2.28 28.13 7.20
CA ARG A 144 1.53 28.16 5.94
C ARG A 144 0.70 26.91 5.71
N VAL A 145 1.25 25.72 5.97
CA VAL A 145 0.51 24.45 5.87
C VAL A 145 -0.67 24.45 6.83
N ALA A 146 -0.46 24.84 8.10
CA ALA A 146 -1.53 24.91 9.09
C ALA A 146 -2.63 25.90 8.66
N ALA A 147 -2.26 27.09 8.18
CA ALA A 147 -3.22 28.08 7.69
C ALA A 147 -4.00 27.58 6.46
N TRP A 148 -3.36 26.82 5.56
CA TRP A 148 -4.03 26.20 4.41
C TRP A 148 -4.98 25.08 4.85
N GLU A 149 -4.54 24.17 5.72
CA GLU A 149 -5.39 23.09 6.25
C GLU A 149 -6.60 23.66 7.01
N GLU A 150 -6.43 24.73 7.79
CA GLU A 150 -7.52 25.41 8.49
C GLU A 150 -8.49 26.09 7.51
N ALA A 151 -7.98 26.87 6.55
CA ALA A 151 -8.80 27.60 5.59
C ALA A 151 -9.55 26.68 4.61
N ARG A 152 -9.06 25.45 4.40
CA ARG A 152 -9.65 24.46 3.49
C ARG A 152 -10.31 23.28 4.21
N ALA A 153 -10.39 23.32 5.54
CA ALA A 153 -11.00 22.26 6.34
C ALA A 153 -12.47 22.06 5.96
N VAL A 154 -12.85 20.80 5.72
CA VAL A 154 -14.25 20.41 5.56
C VAL A 154 -14.84 20.26 6.96
N PRO A 155 -15.96 20.94 7.29
CA PRO A 155 -16.64 20.75 8.56
C PRO A 155 -17.00 19.27 8.77
N ALA A 156 -16.84 18.76 10.00
CA ALA A 156 -16.96 17.33 10.29
C ALA A 156 -18.32 16.74 9.84
N GLU A 157 -19.39 17.50 9.96
CA GLU A 157 -20.74 17.14 9.53
C GLU A 157 -20.92 17.09 8.00
N GLN A 158 -20.01 17.70 7.22
CA GLN A 158 -20.01 17.69 5.76
C GLN A 158 -19.07 16.64 5.16
N VAL A 159 -18.21 16.01 5.96
CA VAL A 159 -17.21 15.04 5.47
C VAL A 159 -17.85 13.89 4.69
N GLU A 160 -18.96 13.33 5.17
CA GLU A 160 -19.65 12.24 4.45
C GLU A 160 -20.22 12.73 3.11
N THR A 161 -20.84 13.91 3.08
CA THR A 161 -21.36 14.50 1.83
C THR A 161 -20.25 14.69 0.80
N VAL A 162 -19.15 15.33 1.20
CA VAL A 162 -17.99 15.58 0.32
C VAL A 162 -17.35 14.27 -0.14
N PHE A 163 -17.24 13.27 0.75
CA PHE A 163 -16.77 11.93 0.39
C PHE A 163 -17.64 11.29 -0.70
N ARG A 164 -18.97 11.37 -0.58
CA ARG A 164 -19.89 10.79 -1.59
C ARG A 164 -19.80 11.49 -2.94
N GLU A 165 -19.72 12.81 -2.95
CA GLU A 165 -19.55 13.59 -4.19
C GLU A 165 -18.27 13.17 -4.93
N LEU A 166 -17.15 13.16 -4.20
CA LEU A 166 -15.85 12.74 -4.74
C LEU A 166 -15.88 11.30 -5.26
N MET A 167 -16.53 10.40 -4.54
CA MET A 167 -16.60 8.99 -4.92
C MET A 167 -17.41 8.79 -6.19
N VAL A 168 -18.49 9.55 -6.41
CA VAL A 168 -19.26 9.52 -7.67
C VAL A 168 -18.39 9.96 -8.85
N GLU A 169 -17.67 11.07 -8.71
CA GLU A 169 -16.77 11.58 -9.75
C GLU A 169 -15.62 10.61 -10.03
N ALA A 170 -14.98 10.10 -8.98
CA ALA A 170 -13.87 9.17 -9.07
C ALA A 170 -14.30 7.83 -9.69
N LYS A 171 -15.50 7.32 -9.35
CA LYS A 171 -16.06 6.11 -9.98
C LYS A 171 -16.25 6.32 -11.48
N ALA A 172 -16.88 7.42 -11.89
CA ALA A 172 -17.12 7.70 -13.30
C ALA A 172 -15.81 7.78 -14.11
N LYS A 173 -14.77 8.42 -13.57
CA LYS A 173 -13.44 8.47 -14.20
C LYS A 173 -12.75 7.09 -14.21
N THR A 174 -12.89 6.33 -13.12
CA THR A 174 -12.33 4.97 -13.01
C THR A 174 -12.95 4.01 -14.02
N ASP A 175 -14.28 4.01 -14.15
CA ASP A 175 -15.01 3.18 -15.11
C ASP A 175 -14.61 3.51 -16.56
N ALA A 176 -14.33 4.79 -16.84
CA ALA A 176 -13.93 5.23 -18.17
C ALA A 176 -12.45 4.97 -18.52
N LEU A 177 -11.56 5.03 -17.53
CA LEU A 177 -10.11 5.08 -17.76
C LEU A 177 -9.36 3.82 -17.31
N ILE A 178 -9.92 3.05 -16.39
CA ILE A 178 -9.22 1.96 -15.69
C ILE A 178 -9.98 0.63 -15.84
N PHE A 179 -11.15 0.53 -15.24
CA PHE A 179 -11.89 -0.73 -15.08
C PHE A 179 -13.35 -0.46 -14.73
N ASP A 180 -14.29 -1.20 -15.34
CA ASP A 180 -15.72 -1.13 -15.00
C ASP A 180 -15.96 -1.72 -13.61
N THR A 181 -16.20 -0.84 -12.63
CA THR A 181 -16.35 -1.20 -11.22
C THR A 181 -17.73 -1.76 -10.89
N GLY A 182 -18.66 -1.82 -11.85
CA GLY A 182 -20.02 -2.32 -11.66
C GLY A 182 -20.78 -1.56 -10.56
N ASP A 183 -21.53 -2.28 -9.74
CA ASP A 183 -22.38 -1.73 -8.68
C ASP A 183 -21.68 -1.67 -7.31
N TYR A 184 -20.34 -1.79 -7.26
CA TYR A 184 -19.62 -1.67 -5.99
C TYR A 184 -19.87 -0.28 -5.37
N ASP A 185 -20.03 -0.24 -4.06
CA ASP A 185 -20.21 1.00 -3.29
C ASP A 185 -19.43 0.89 -1.98
N MET A 186 -18.99 2.04 -1.47
CA MET A 186 -18.32 2.13 -0.19
C MET A 186 -18.90 3.24 0.66
N LYS A 187 -19.11 2.94 1.94
CA LYS A 187 -19.62 3.90 2.93
C LYS A 187 -18.52 4.34 3.87
N LEU A 188 -18.54 5.62 4.23
CA LEU A 188 -17.64 6.13 5.26
C LEU A 188 -18.02 5.56 6.63
N ASN A 189 -17.03 5.12 7.40
CA ASN A 189 -17.17 4.68 8.79
C ASN A 189 -16.29 5.56 9.69
N PRO A 190 -16.85 6.55 10.40
CA PRO A 190 -16.09 7.40 11.31
C PRO A 190 -15.51 6.59 12.48
N VAL A 191 -14.19 6.68 12.69
CA VAL A 191 -13.48 6.06 13.81
C VAL A 191 -12.57 7.08 14.53
N ARG A 192 -12.11 6.75 15.74
CA ARG A 192 -11.22 7.58 16.57
C ARG A 192 -10.21 6.71 17.31
N GLY A 193 -9.11 7.31 17.77
CA GLY A 193 -8.04 6.63 18.49
C GLY A 193 -7.14 5.76 17.60
N MET A 194 -7.36 5.79 16.28
CA MET A 194 -6.66 4.91 15.36
C MET A 194 -5.24 5.39 15.06
N MET A 195 -4.33 4.45 14.77
CA MET A 195 -2.97 4.76 14.34
C MET A 195 -2.87 5.07 12.83
N TYR A 196 -3.89 4.67 12.07
CA TYR A 196 -4.02 4.94 10.64
C TYR A 196 -4.89 6.18 10.36
N THR A 197 -4.80 6.70 9.13
CA THR A 197 -5.65 7.81 8.65
C THR A 197 -6.96 7.27 8.10
N ALA A 198 -6.88 6.29 7.20
CA ALA A 198 -8.01 5.55 6.69
C ALA A 198 -7.66 4.06 6.58
N ARG A 199 -8.68 3.22 6.41
CA ARG A 199 -8.53 1.78 6.14
C ARG A 199 -9.71 1.27 5.32
N CYS A 200 -9.44 0.63 4.20
CA CYS A 200 -10.43 -0.12 3.43
C CYS A 200 -10.86 -1.42 4.14
N SER A 201 -12.17 -1.61 4.26
CA SER A 201 -12.82 -2.88 4.61
C SER A 201 -13.70 -3.30 3.44
N PHE A 202 -13.05 -3.90 2.43
CA PHE A 202 -13.63 -4.18 1.12
C PHE A 202 -14.92 -5.01 1.20
N ASP A 203 -14.89 -6.11 1.94
CA ASP A 203 -16.03 -7.05 2.09
C ASP A 203 -17.22 -6.41 2.81
N GLU A 204 -16.97 -5.42 3.68
CA GLU A 204 -18.03 -4.68 4.38
C GLU A 204 -18.55 -3.48 3.57
N GLY A 205 -17.88 -3.12 2.46
CA GLY A 205 -18.15 -1.90 1.72
C GLY A 205 -17.97 -0.66 2.60
N LYS A 206 -16.89 -0.61 3.41
CA LYS A 206 -16.62 0.49 4.33
C LYS A 206 -15.21 1.05 4.22
N MET A 207 -15.08 2.36 4.39
CA MET A 207 -13.81 3.04 4.63
C MET A 207 -13.80 3.58 6.06
N ASP A 208 -12.98 3.00 6.93
CA ASP A 208 -12.70 3.63 8.22
C ASP A 208 -11.97 4.95 7.96
N LEU A 209 -12.44 6.04 8.57
CA LEU A 209 -11.76 7.34 8.53
C LEU A 209 -11.52 7.84 9.95
N ASN A 210 -10.30 8.24 10.25
CA ASN A 210 -9.92 8.72 11.58
C ASN A 210 -10.33 10.19 11.79
N PHE A 211 -11.42 10.42 12.53
CA PHE A 211 -11.98 11.74 12.82
C PHE A 211 -11.25 12.50 13.94
N ASP A 212 -10.12 11.98 14.43
CA ASP A 212 -9.17 12.78 15.22
C ASP A 212 -8.30 13.69 14.34
N LEU A 213 -8.42 13.56 13.02
CA LEU A 213 -7.78 14.40 12.01
C LEU A 213 -8.79 15.35 11.38
N SER A 214 -8.29 16.52 10.95
CA SER A 214 -9.00 17.44 10.06
C SER A 214 -8.62 17.18 8.61
N PHE A 215 -9.59 17.27 7.71
CA PHE A 215 -9.41 16.98 6.29
C PHE A 215 -9.84 18.15 5.42
N THR A 216 -9.02 18.47 4.42
CA THR A 216 -9.43 19.34 3.31
C THR A 216 -10.18 18.52 2.26
N ARG A 217 -10.89 19.18 1.33
CA ARG A 217 -11.50 18.49 0.19
C ARG A 217 -10.46 17.71 -0.62
N ALA A 218 -9.28 18.30 -0.88
CA ALA A 218 -8.18 17.65 -1.58
C ALA A 218 -7.67 16.39 -0.82
N ALA A 219 -7.63 16.43 0.52
CA ALA A 219 -7.30 15.26 1.32
C ALA A 219 -8.35 14.15 1.22
N LEU A 220 -9.64 14.49 1.26
CA LEU A 220 -10.71 13.51 1.03
C LEU A 220 -10.68 12.95 -0.39
N LYS A 221 -10.34 13.78 -1.39
CA LYS A 221 -10.19 13.36 -2.79
C LYS A 221 -9.11 12.31 -2.92
N HIS A 222 -7.93 12.54 -2.32
CA HIS A 222 -6.86 11.56 -2.25
C HIS A 222 -7.32 10.26 -1.59
N LEU A 223 -7.99 10.34 -0.44
CA LEU A 223 -8.45 9.14 0.29
C LEU A 223 -9.50 8.32 -0.48
N VAL A 224 -10.44 8.98 -1.15
CA VAL A 224 -11.38 8.31 -2.07
C VAL A 224 -10.63 7.60 -3.19
N CYS A 225 -9.62 8.27 -3.76
CA CYS A 225 -8.77 7.66 -4.78
C CYS A 225 -7.93 6.50 -4.27
N HIS A 226 -7.50 6.57 -3.02
CA HIS A 226 -6.60 5.60 -2.40
C HIS A 226 -7.32 4.32 -1.99
N GLU A 227 -8.46 4.45 -1.32
CA GLU A 227 -9.17 3.32 -0.71
C GLU A 227 -10.23 2.73 -1.67
N VAL A 228 -10.81 3.56 -2.56
CA VAL A 228 -11.99 3.19 -3.36
C VAL A 228 -11.69 3.17 -4.87
N TYR A 229 -11.68 4.34 -5.51
CA TYR A 229 -11.70 4.51 -6.97
C TYR A 229 -10.63 5.52 -7.40
N PRO A 230 -9.54 5.12 -8.09
CA PRO A 230 -9.27 3.81 -8.66
C PRO A 230 -8.41 2.94 -7.72
N GLY A 231 -8.46 3.13 -6.41
CA GLY A 231 -7.49 2.56 -5.46
C GLY A 231 -7.70 1.08 -5.12
N HIS A 232 -7.51 0.76 -3.84
CA HIS A 232 -7.55 -0.62 -3.34
C HIS A 232 -8.80 -1.40 -3.77
N SER A 233 -9.99 -0.80 -3.65
CA SER A 233 -11.23 -1.51 -4.03
C SER A 233 -11.27 -1.83 -5.53
N THR A 234 -10.81 -0.92 -6.38
CA THR A 234 -10.73 -1.14 -7.84
C THR A 234 -9.72 -2.24 -8.18
N GLN A 235 -8.58 -2.28 -7.49
CA GLN A 235 -7.61 -3.36 -7.64
C GLN A 235 -8.22 -4.73 -7.32
N LEU A 236 -8.95 -4.84 -6.22
CA LEU A 236 -9.61 -6.08 -5.81
C LEU A 236 -10.64 -6.54 -6.85
N LEU A 237 -11.46 -5.62 -7.34
CA LEU A 237 -12.47 -5.90 -8.38
C LEU A 237 -11.80 -6.36 -9.69
N SER A 238 -10.79 -5.63 -10.16
CA SER A 238 -10.10 -5.92 -11.41
C SER A 238 -9.33 -7.25 -11.36
N THR A 239 -8.60 -7.50 -10.26
CA THR A 239 -7.86 -8.75 -10.07
C THR A 239 -8.80 -9.96 -10.02
N LYS A 240 -9.94 -9.84 -9.32
CA LYS A 240 -10.96 -10.90 -9.30
C LYS A 240 -11.49 -11.20 -10.71
N ALA A 241 -11.84 -10.16 -11.47
CA ALA A 241 -12.33 -10.32 -12.84
C ALA A 241 -11.28 -10.97 -13.75
N ALA A 242 -10.02 -10.55 -13.67
CA ALA A 242 -8.92 -11.12 -14.45
C ALA A 242 -8.67 -12.60 -14.09
N PHE A 243 -8.77 -12.97 -12.82
CA PHE A 243 -8.67 -14.37 -12.40
C PHE A 243 -9.84 -15.21 -12.95
N GLU A 244 -11.07 -14.70 -12.87
CA GLU A 244 -12.26 -15.38 -13.39
C GLU A 244 -12.22 -15.54 -14.92
N ALA A 245 -11.55 -14.63 -15.63
CA ALA A 245 -11.27 -14.73 -17.05
C ALA A 245 -10.08 -15.67 -17.40
N GLY A 246 -9.32 -16.15 -16.41
CA GLY A 246 -8.12 -16.97 -16.61
C GLY A 246 -6.86 -16.19 -17.00
N GLU A 247 -6.89 -14.87 -16.87
CA GLU A 247 -5.82 -13.93 -17.25
C GLU A 247 -4.85 -13.66 -16.09
N ALA A 248 -5.31 -13.79 -14.84
CA ALA A 248 -4.48 -13.65 -13.64
C ALA A 248 -4.29 -14.99 -12.91
N PRO A 249 -3.09 -15.26 -12.36
CA PRO A 249 -2.85 -16.44 -11.54
C PRO A 249 -3.48 -16.27 -10.15
N ALA A 250 -3.71 -17.38 -9.45
CA ALA A 250 -4.46 -17.38 -8.18
C ALA A 250 -3.79 -16.59 -7.04
N ASP A 251 -2.48 -16.35 -7.10
CA ASP A 251 -1.75 -15.55 -6.12
C ASP A 251 -2.10 -14.07 -6.19
N ALA A 252 -2.65 -13.59 -7.31
CA ALA A 252 -3.18 -12.24 -7.41
C ALA A 252 -4.36 -12.00 -6.45
N LEU A 253 -5.10 -13.06 -6.08
CA LEU A 253 -6.25 -12.98 -5.18
C LEU A 253 -5.88 -12.77 -3.69
N LEU A 254 -4.59 -12.72 -3.36
CA LEU A 254 -4.08 -12.57 -2.01
C LEU A 254 -3.77 -11.10 -1.71
N ILE A 255 -4.40 -10.56 -0.66
CA ILE A 255 -3.93 -9.35 0.00
C ILE A 255 -3.28 -9.79 1.29
N THR A 256 -1.95 -9.71 1.32
CA THR A 256 -1.16 -10.18 2.44
C THR A 256 -0.71 -9.03 3.33
N THR A 257 -0.82 -9.22 4.64
CA THR A 257 -0.33 -8.26 5.61
C THR A 257 1.18 -8.17 5.54
N ASP A 258 1.68 -6.94 5.34
CA ASP A 258 3.09 -6.56 5.37
C ASP A 258 4.02 -7.22 4.34
N ALA A 259 3.51 -8.11 3.47
CA ALA A 259 4.33 -8.74 2.44
C ALA A 259 4.64 -7.79 1.27
N ILE A 260 5.53 -8.21 0.37
CA ILE A 260 6.05 -7.39 -0.73
C ILE A 260 5.01 -6.81 -1.68
N THR A 261 3.81 -7.41 -1.77
CA THR A 261 2.72 -6.89 -2.60
C THR A 261 2.22 -5.54 -2.11
N GLY A 262 2.31 -5.31 -0.80
CA GLY A 262 1.75 -4.15 -0.14
C GLY A 262 2.36 -2.83 -0.62
N CYS A 263 3.65 -2.80 -0.96
CA CYS A 263 4.25 -1.61 -1.56
C CYS A 263 3.53 -1.20 -2.85
N VAL A 264 3.33 -2.14 -3.79
CA VAL A 264 2.67 -1.78 -5.05
C VAL A 264 1.20 -1.42 -4.80
N GLN A 265 0.51 -2.10 -3.89
CA GLN A 265 -0.87 -1.80 -3.49
C GLN A 265 -1.01 -0.37 -2.94
N GLU A 266 -0.14 0.04 -2.01
CA GLU A 266 -0.09 1.41 -1.49
C GLU A 266 0.25 2.43 -2.58
N GLY A 267 1.16 2.06 -3.49
CA GLY A 267 1.49 2.89 -4.65
C GLY A 267 0.33 3.10 -5.61
N ILE A 268 -0.55 2.10 -5.79
CA ILE A 268 -1.80 2.24 -6.57
C ILE A 268 -2.70 3.28 -5.91
N GLY A 269 -2.91 3.15 -4.60
CA GLY A 269 -3.73 4.09 -3.86
C GLY A 269 -3.18 5.51 -3.91
N ASP A 270 -1.88 5.68 -3.65
CA ASP A 270 -1.24 6.99 -3.63
C ASP A 270 -1.13 7.66 -5.01
N GLN A 271 -1.08 6.87 -6.09
CA GLN A 271 -1.11 7.38 -7.46
C GLN A 271 -2.54 7.46 -8.05
N GLY A 272 -3.57 7.06 -7.31
CA GLY A 272 -4.95 6.93 -7.80
C GLY A 272 -5.46 8.19 -8.49
N ALA A 273 -5.33 9.36 -7.85
CA ALA A 273 -5.78 10.62 -8.43
C ALA A 273 -5.04 10.99 -9.74
N HIS A 274 -3.77 10.61 -9.88
CA HIS A 274 -3.03 10.79 -11.14
C HIS A 274 -3.48 9.82 -12.23
N LEU A 275 -3.84 8.58 -11.88
CA LEU A 275 -4.23 7.54 -12.83
C LEU A 275 -5.55 7.86 -13.54
N ILE A 276 -6.45 8.59 -12.87
CA ILE A 276 -7.75 9.00 -13.40
C ILE A 276 -7.85 10.49 -13.74
N ASP A 277 -6.72 11.21 -13.80
CA ASP A 277 -6.66 12.64 -14.12
C ASP A 277 -7.63 13.47 -13.25
N PHE A 278 -7.45 13.35 -11.92
CA PHE A 278 -8.30 13.97 -10.91
C PHE A 278 -7.56 14.97 -10.00
N ILE A 279 -6.41 15.47 -10.46
CA ILE A 279 -5.72 16.62 -9.86
C ILE A 279 -6.05 17.82 -10.73
N GLU A 280 -6.93 18.69 -10.25
CA GLU A 280 -7.62 19.67 -11.11
C GLU A 280 -7.30 21.12 -10.72
N ASP A 281 -6.85 21.34 -9.49
CA ASP A 281 -6.57 22.67 -8.96
C ASP A 281 -5.32 22.72 -8.06
N SER A 282 -5.02 23.94 -7.59
CA SER A 282 -3.86 24.19 -6.74
C SER A 282 -3.97 23.53 -5.36
N ASP A 283 -5.17 23.32 -4.82
CA ASP A 283 -5.35 22.67 -3.53
C ASP A 283 -5.04 21.16 -3.64
N ASP A 284 -5.39 20.54 -4.77
CA ASP A 284 -4.97 19.17 -5.10
C ASP A 284 -3.44 19.07 -5.24
N GLU A 285 -2.80 19.99 -5.98
CA GLU A 285 -1.34 20.04 -6.15
C GLU A 285 -0.62 20.21 -4.80
N ILE A 286 -1.12 21.11 -3.93
CA ILE A 286 -0.60 21.31 -2.57
C ILE A 286 -0.71 20.01 -1.77
N HIS A 287 -1.86 19.33 -1.83
CA HIS A 287 -2.06 18.09 -1.08
C HIS A 287 -1.12 16.97 -1.56
N VAL A 288 -0.91 16.84 -2.88
CA VAL A 288 0.01 15.86 -3.46
C VAL A 288 1.43 16.04 -2.92
N GLU A 289 1.97 17.27 -2.94
CA GLU A 289 3.32 17.52 -2.41
C GLU A 289 3.38 17.38 -0.88
N LEU A 290 2.34 17.78 -0.15
CA LEU A 290 2.26 17.57 1.30
C LEU A 290 2.27 16.08 1.66
N ARG A 291 1.55 15.24 0.90
CA ARG A 291 1.59 13.78 1.05
C ARG A 291 2.97 13.21 0.75
N ARG A 292 3.64 13.70 -0.29
CA ARG A 292 5.01 13.30 -0.63
C ARG A 292 5.98 13.58 0.53
N VAL A 293 5.91 14.78 1.13
CA VAL A 293 6.69 15.13 2.33
C VAL A 293 6.35 14.22 3.51
N ARG A 294 5.05 14.05 3.81
CA ARG A 294 4.58 13.25 4.95
C ARG A 294 4.99 11.78 4.82
N SER A 295 4.93 11.23 3.60
CA SER A 295 5.27 9.83 3.33
C SER A 295 6.78 9.56 3.47
N ALA A 296 7.64 10.41 2.90
CA ALA A 296 9.09 10.28 3.08
C ALA A 296 9.53 10.50 4.55
N ALA A 297 8.91 11.48 5.22
CA ALA A 297 9.23 11.78 6.61
C ALA A 297 8.77 10.67 7.56
N GLN A 298 7.59 10.06 7.37
CA GLN A 298 7.18 8.93 8.22
C GLN A 298 8.10 7.71 8.05
N THR A 299 8.57 7.43 6.84
CA THR A 299 9.51 6.33 6.59
C THR A 299 10.83 6.58 7.31
N SER A 300 11.37 7.80 7.21
CA SER A 300 12.58 8.21 7.95
C SER A 300 12.38 8.17 9.46
N ALA A 301 11.22 8.62 9.96
CA ALA A 301 10.89 8.62 11.38
C ALA A 301 10.79 7.19 11.96
N ALA A 302 10.21 6.25 11.22
CA ALA A 302 10.16 4.85 11.62
C ALA A 302 11.58 4.26 11.74
N TRP A 303 12.47 4.58 10.79
CA TRP A 303 13.88 4.18 10.85
C TRP A 303 14.62 4.79 12.05
N MET A 304 14.44 6.09 12.28
CA MET A 304 15.00 6.82 13.43
C MET A 304 14.61 6.17 14.76
N LEU A 305 13.33 5.81 14.90
CA LEU A 305 12.80 5.22 16.12
C LEU A 305 13.28 3.77 16.30
N MET A 306 13.14 2.95 15.26
CA MET A 306 13.23 1.49 15.40
C MET A 306 14.64 0.93 15.17
N VAL A 307 15.49 1.65 14.46
CA VAL A 307 16.85 1.19 14.12
C VAL A 307 17.89 2.02 14.84
N GLU A 308 17.78 3.34 14.78
CA GLU A 308 18.80 4.25 15.32
C GLU A 308 18.59 4.58 16.80
N GLY A 309 17.46 4.20 17.38
CA GLY A 309 17.14 4.42 18.79
C GLY A 309 17.00 5.90 19.15
N VAL A 310 16.63 6.76 18.19
CA VAL A 310 16.36 8.18 18.46
C VAL A 310 15.19 8.27 19.45
N PRO A 311 15.30 9.10 20.52
CA PRO A 311 14.24 9.20 21.52
C PRO A 311 12.88 9.52 20.93
N HIS A 312 11.83 8.93 21.50
CA HIS A 312 10.44 9.07 21.02
C HIS A 312 10.01 10.53 20.80
N GLU A 313 10.32 11.43 21.73
CA GLU A 313 9.99 12.86 21.61
C GLU A 313 10.76 13.57 20.48
N ASP A 314 12.01 13.17 20.22
CA ASP A 314 12.79 13.76 19.13
C ASP A 314 12.24 13.31 17.77
N VAL A 315 11.81 12.05 17.64
CA VAL A 315 11.11 11.55 16.44
C VAL A 315 9.75 12.21 16.28
N ALA A 316 8.99 12.41 17.36
CA ALA A 316 7.73 13.14 17.34
C ALA A 316 7.94 14.58 16.86
N ASN A 317 8.96 15.28 17.36
CA ASN A 317 9.33 16.62 16.94
C ASN A 317 9.77 16.67 15.47
N TYR A 318 10.50 15.66 14.99
CA TYR A 318 10.83 15.53 13.58
C TYR A 318 9.57 15.42 12.71
N LEU A 319 8.59 14.61 13.09
CA LEU A 319 7.31 14.50 12.37
C LEU A 319 6.49 15.80 12.42
N ARG A 320 6.42 16.47 13.57
CA ARG A 320 5.71 17.77 13.71
C ARG A 320 6.32 18.85 12.81
N THR A 321 7.64 18.93 12.74
CA THR A 321 8.37 20.02 12.05
C THR A 321 8.63 19.72 10.58
N THR A 322 9.04 18.49 10.27
CA THR A 322 9.44 18.08 8.91
C THR A 322 8.25 17.61 8.10
N ALA A 323 7.35 16.81 8.70
CA ALA A 323 6.15 16.34 8.02
C ALA A 323 4.95 17.29 8.16
N MET A 324 5.05 18.29 9.06
CA MET A 324 3.96 19.21 9.39
C MET A 324 2.69 18.42 9.74
N GLY A 325 2.87 17.34 10.50
CA GLY A 325 1.81 16.41 10.84
C GLY A 325 0.91 16.94 11.96
N GLN A 326 -0.39 16.67 11.85
CA GLN A 326 -1.33 16.87 12.95
C GLN A 326 -0.98 15.94 14.12
N GLU A 327 -1.23 16.36 15.36
CA GLU A 327 -0.76 15.62 16.54
C GLU A 327 -1.29 14.17 16.59
N ALA A 328 -2.57 13.96 16.28
CA ALA A 328 -3.14 12.61 16.21
C ALA A 328 -2.43 11.72 15.17
N TRP A 329 -2.02 12.31 14.03
CA TRP A 329 -1.25 11.61 13.00
C TRP A 329 0.15 11.28 13.49
N VAL A 330 0.86 12.23 14.11
CA VAL A 330 2.21 12.04 14.67
C VAL A 330 2.21 10.89 15.67
N GLN A 331 1.29 10.90 16.64
CA GLN A 331 1.18 9.82 17.62
C GLN A 331 0.78 8.49 16.96
N GLY A 332 -0.07 8.52 15.95
CA GLY A 332 -0.43 7.34 15.16
C GLY A 332 0.78 6.71 14.46
N ARG A 333 1.63 7.51 13.81
CA ARG A 333 2.85 7.03 13.13
C ARG A 333 3.84 6.39 14.10
N LEU A 334 4.02 6.97 15.29
CA LEU A 334 4.90 6.42 16.33
C LEU A 334 4.37 5.07 16.85
N ARG A 335 3.05 4.98 17.13
CA ARG A 335 2.41 3.71 17.52
C ARG A 335 2.52 2.65 16.44
N MET A 336 2.30 3.03 15.18
CA MET A 336 2.42 2.12 14.05
C MET A 336 3.86 1.63 13.90
N ALA A 337 4.86 2.52 13.92
CA ALA A 337 6.28 2.17 13.79
C ALA A 337 6.74 1.17 14.86
N ALA A 338 6.28 1.37 16.10
CA ALA A 338 6.59 0.48 17.22
C ALA A 338 5.85 -0.86 17.19
N HIS A 339 4.87 -1.05 16.30
CA HIS A 339 4.12 -2.30 16.21
C HIS A 339 5.01 -3.44 15.70
N PRO A 340 5.13 -4.59 16.41
CA PRO A 340 6.10 -5.65 16.07
C PRO A 340 5.94 -6.25 14.66
N PHE A 341 4.71 -6.34 14.17
CA PHE A 341 4.39 -6.82 12.82
C PHE A 341 4.21 -5.67 11.81
N ARG A 342 3.21 -4.81 12.01
CA ARG A 342 2.83 -3.67 11.16
C ARG A 342 3.86 -2.53 11.02
N GLY A 343 4.81 -2.40 11.94
CA GLY A 343 5.79 -1.30 11.94
C GLY A 343 6.62 -1.15 10.66
N PRO A 344 7.30 -2.20 10.17
CA PRO A 344 8.03 -2.16 8.89
C PRO A 344 7.16 -1.73 7.70
N PHE A 345 5.85 -1.96 7.73
CA PHE A 345 4.95 -1.58 6.65
C PHE A 345 4.91 -0.07 6.39
N ILE A 346 5.29 0.79 7.33
CA ILE A 346 5.38 2.24 7.07
C ILE A 346 6.27 2.57 5.86
N SER A 347 7.26 1.74 5.56
CA SER A 347 8.13 1.90 4.40
C SER A 347 7.39 1.72 3.06
N SER A 348 6.27 0.98 3.04
CA SER A 348 5.51 0.66 1.84
C SER A 348 4.86 1.90 1.21
N TYR A 349 4.40 2.86 2.02
CA TYR A 349 3.76 4.07 1.54
C TYR A 349 4.69 4.88 0.62
N TRP A 350 5.92 5.14 1.05
CA TRP A 350 6.88 5.91 0.26
C TRP A 350 7.44 5.09 -0.90
N ALA A 351 7.96 3.89 -0.61
CA ALA A 351 8.59 3.03 -1.61
C ALA A 351 7.60 2.62 -2.71
N GLY A 352 6.37 2.31 -2.31
CA GLY A 352 5.25 1.98 -3.18
C GLY A 352 4.86 3.12 -4.10
N ASN A 353 4.58 4.29 -3.52
CA ASN A 353 4.25 5.49 -4.28
C ASN A 353 5.34 5.83 -5.31
N GLU A 354 6.61 5.87 -4.89
CA GLU A 354 7.71 6.18 -5.79
C GLU A 354 7.91 5.10 -6.87
N CYS A 355 7.69 3.83 -6.57
CA CYS A 355 7.77 2.75 -7.55
C CYS A 355 6.71 2.93 -8.64
N VAL A 356 5.44 3.05 -8.26
CA VAL A 356 4.33 3.21 -9.22
C VAL A 356 4.48 4.52 -10.00
N ARG A 357 4.82 5.62 -9.33
CA ARG A 357 5.06 6.94 -9.96
C ARG A 357 6.15 6.87 -11.03
N LYS A 358 7.32 6.29 -10.71
CA LYS A 358 8.45 6.18 -11.65
C LYS A 358 8.10 5.38 -12.90
N VAL A 359 7.28 4.33 -12.77
CA VAL A 359 6.79 3.58 -13.93
C VAL A 359 5.75 4.40 -14.69
N ARG A 360 4.73 4.93 -14.02
CA ARG A 360 3.66 5.76 -14.62
C ARG A 360 4.23 6.92 -15.46
N GLU A 361 5.22 7.64 -14.95
CA GLU A 361 5.80 8.81 -15.61
C GLU A 361 6.63 8.50 -16.86
N ARG A 362 7.15 7.27 -17.01
CA ARG A 362 7.94 6.87 -18.18
C ARG A 362 7.16 6.03 -19.20
N VAL A 363 5.98 5.54 -18.83
CA VAL A 363 5.11 4.73 -19.71
C VAL A 363 4.61 5.59 -20.89
N THR A 364 4.71 5.05 -22.10
CA THR A 364 4.15 5.70 -23.29
C THR A 364 2.64 5.46 -23.42
N LYS A 365 1.94 6.30 -24.18
CA LYS A 365 0.50 6.10 -24.47
C LYS A 365 0.18 4.70 -25.01
N ALA A 366 1.05 4.13 -25.84
CA ALA A 366 0.87 2.79 -26.40
C ALA A 366 1.03 1.67 -25.36
N GLN A 367 1.81 1.92 -24.31
CA GLN A 367 2.04 0.97 -23.21
C GLN A 367 1.00 1.10 -22.10
N TRP A 368 0.24 2.19 -22.05
CA TRP A 368 -0.70 2.50 -20.97
C TRP A 368 -1.69 1.38 -20.66
N PRO A 369 -2.36 0.74 -21.64
CA PRO A 369 -3.29 -0.36 -21.33
C PRO A 369 -2.59 -1.55 -20.63
N LYS A 370 -1.39 -1.91 -21.09
CA LYS A 370 -0.59 -2.98 -20.46
C LYS A 370 -0.05 -2.59 -19.09
N PHE A 371 0.22 -1.31 -18.86
CA PHE A 371 0.62 -0.82 -17.56
C PHE A 371 -0.54 -0.92 -16.56
N LEU A 372 -1.76 -0.59 -16.98
CA LEU A 372 -2.96 -0.76 -16.14
C LEU A 372 -3.21 -2.24 -15.82
N GLU A 373 -3.15 -3.12 -16.81
CA GLU A 373 -3.24 -4.58 -16.61
C GLU A 373 -2.17 -5.07 -15.61
N ALA A 374 -0.90 -4.69 -15.82
CA ALA A 374 0.18 -5.01 -14.89
C ALA A 374 -0.13 -4.56 -13.46
N LEU A 375 -0.71 -3.37 -13.30
CA LEU A 375 -0.95 -2.75 -12.01
C LEU A 375 -2.19 -3.30 -11.28
N TYR A 376 -3.28 -3.54 -12.01
CA TYR A 376 -4.60 -3.85 -11.45
C TYR A 376 -4.99 -5.32 -11.49
N SER A 377 -4.39 -6.11 -12.37
CA SER A 377 -4.77 -7.51 -12.61
C SER A 377 -3.76 -8.52 -12.06
N HIS A 378 -2.53 -8.09 -11.77
CA HIS A 378 -1.44 -8.96 -11.32
C HIS A 378 -0.85 -8.52 -9.98
N ALA A 379 -0.42 -9.49 -9.18
CA ALA A 379 0.41 -9.22 -8.00
C ALA A 379 1.83 -8.84 -8.44
N ASN A 380 2.36 -7.76 -7.86
CA ASN A 380 3.69 -7.25 -8.14
C ASN A 380 4.40 -6.85 -6.86
N SER A 381 5.72 -6.94 -6.91
CA SER A 381 6.66 -6.29 -6.00
C SER A 381 7.24 -5.03 -6.63
N PRO A 382 7.84 -4.11 -5.86
CA PRO A 382 8.54 -2.95 -6.42
C PRO A 382 9.60 -3.33 -7.46
N ALA A 383 10.34 -4.42 -7.21
CA ALA A 383 11.37 -4.91 -8.12
C ALA A 383 10.75 -5.42 -9.45
N SER A 384 9.69 -6.23 -9.37
CA SER A 384 9.03 -6.77 -10.58
C SER A 384 8.34 -5.67 -11.40
N LEU A 385 7.64 -4.72 -10.76
CA LEU A 385 6.96 -3.63 -11.47
C LEU A 385 7.97 -2.70 -12.17
N SER A 386 9.13 -2.49 -11.57
CA SER A 386 10.21 -1.68 -12.17
C SER A 386 10.76 -2.26 -13.48
N MET A 387 10.52 -3.54 -13.77
CA MET A 387 10.93 -4.20 -15.01
C MET A 387 9.98 -3.93 -16.19
N PHE A 388 8.84 -3.26 -15.97
CA PHE A 388 7.94 -2.86 -17.06
C PHE A 388 8.70 -2.11 -18.17
N PRO A 389 8.49 -2.40 -19.47
CA PRO A 389 7.35 -3.11 -20.08
C PRO A 389 7.51 -4.62 -20.25
N GLN A 390 8.48 -5.27 -19.60
CA GLN A 390 8.51 -6.74 -19.59
C GLN A 390 7.23 -7.25 -18.91
N THR A 391 6.59 -8.27 -19.48
CA THR A 391 5.28 -8.76 -19.04
C THR A 391 5.41 -9.74 -17.86
N VAL A 392 4.43 -9.69 -16.96
CA VAL A 392 4.42 -10.44 -15.69
C VAL A 392 3.95 -11.89 -15.86
N VAL A 393 3.38 -12.25 -17.00
CA VAL A 393 2.83 -13.60 -17.20
C VAL A 393 3.14 -14.08 -18.62
N GLU A 394 3.81 -15.23 -18.73
CA GLU A 394 3.88 -15.98 -19.98
C GLU A 394 2.50 -16.60 -20.23
N ALA A 395 1.93 -16.39 -21.41
CA ALA A 395 0.62 -16.92 -21.76
C ALA A 395 0.61 -18.47 -21.71
N HIS A 396 -0.56 -19.02 -21.36
CA HIS A 396 -0.86 -20.46 -21.25
C HIS A 396 -0.37 -21.31 -22.42
#